data_AF-A0A950XR96-F1
#
_entry.id   AF-A0A950XR96-F1
#
_cell.length_a   1.000
_cell.length_b   1.000
_cell.length_c   1.000
_cell.angle_alpha   90.00
_cell.angle_beta   90.00
_cell.angle_gamma   90.00
#
_symmetry.space_group_name_H-M   'P 1'
#
loop_
_entity.id
_entity.type
_entity.pdbx_description
1 polymer ?
#
loop_
_entity_poly.entity_id
_entity_poly.type
_entity_poly.pdbx_seq_one_letter_code
_entity_poly.pdbx_strand_id
1 'polypeptide(L)'
;MATNRTFASQVTCVIFLAAAAVQGCTPRPDGPAPSAERFFAALATGDTATAAQLSDDPGQAREALNAAWAGLQATHLDAQVLGSKYTEDTGTVTYRYTWHLPKNRTWTYDGQLKMARYEGRWQVRWTTTGLHPRLGEHQTFALRADPPQRASVHELGGTDVLAPGTLYHYTLDASRAGSNLIATVHAVVDALRPFDDTLDPQLLAERASSSTKPVELITLRTDDNNRVAPMIGSLPGVVITPQAELLPTDDRFAPAVVNQVKKAVIDRIDGEAGWRVVSVNQNGVDVAVLQEVEPSPAPSVSISLDRAVQNAAQHAVDGQGGKAMLVVIKPSTGEILAIAQNA
;
A
#
# COMPACT_ATOMS: atom_id res chain seq x y z
N MET A 1 61.55 -2.02 -102.07
CA MET A 1 60.30 -2.31 -101.34
C MET A 1 60.65 -2.30 -99.86
N ALA A 2 60.50 -1.14 -99.19
CA ALA A 2 59.54 -0.93 -98.10
C ALA A 2 59.73 -1.96 -96.95
N THR A 3 60.09 -1.59 -95.72
CA THR A 3 59.43 -0.57 -94.88
C THR A 3 60.26 -0.31 -93.62
N ASN A 4 60.46 0.97 -93.27
CA ASN A 4 60.94 1.44 -91.96
C ASN A 4 59.91 1.16 -90.86
N ARG A 5 60.33 0.84 -89.63
CA ARG A 5 59.55 1.19 -88.42
C ARG A 5 60.41 1.33 -87.17
N THR A 6 60.20 2.46 -86.53
CA THR A 6 60.85 3.08 -85.38
C THR A 6 60.51 2.39 -84.05
N PHE A 7 61.50 2.30 -83.16
CA PHE A 7 61.34 1.86 -81.75
C PHE A 7 60.86 3.05 -80.91
N ALA A 8 59.69 2.91 -80.28
CA ALA A 8 59.19 3.82 -79.25
C ALA A 8 59.11 3.07 -77.91
N SER A 9 59.76 3.65 -76.90
CA SER A 9 59.76 3.22 -75.51
C SER A 9 58.45 3.63 -74.83
N GLN A 10 57.74 2.71 -74.18
CA GLN A 10 56.70 3.07 -73.20
C GLN A 10 56.69 2.12 -71.99
N VAL A 11 56.69 2.79 -70.84
CA VAL A 11 56.72 2.30 -69.46
C VAL A 11 55.45 1.50 -69.15
N THR A 12 55.60 0.27 -68.68
CA THR A 12 54.46 -0.56 -68.22
C THR A 12 54.21 -0.27 -66.74
N CYS A 13 53.12 0.42 -66.46
CA CYS A 13 52.61 0.70 -65.11
C CYS A 13 51.73 -0.48 -64.66
N VAL A 14 52.13 -1.19 -63.60
CA VAL A 14 51.40 -2.32 -63.03
C VAL A 14 50.18 -1.79 -62.25
N ILE A 15 48.98 -2.05 -62.74
CA ILE A 15 47.72 -1.74 -62.05
C ILE A 15 47.39 -2.92 -61.13
N PHE A 16 47.55 -2.72 -59.82
CA PHE A 16 47.03 -3.59 -58.77
C PHE A 16 45.50 -3.42 -58.68
N LEU A 17 44.74 -4.43 -59.13
CA LEU A 17 43.31 -4.53 -58.84
C LEU A 17 43.12 -4.96 -57.37
N ALA A 18 42.81 -4.00 -56.50
CA ALA A 18 42.30 -4.28 -55.17
C ALA A 18 40.81 -4.66 -55.26
N ALA A 19 40.52 -5.95 -55.11
CA ALA A 19 39.15 -6.43 -54.92
C ALA A 19 38.64 -5.99 -53.54
N ALA A 20 37.87 -4.90 -53.50
CA ALA A 20 37.13 -4.50 -52.32
C ALA A 20 35.99 -5.49 -52.07
N ALA A 21 36.17 -6.39 -51.11
CA ALA A 21 35.09 -7.20 -50.57
C ALA A 21 34.13 -6.28 -49.81
N VAL A 22 32.99 -5.94 -50.42
CA VAL A 22 31.91 -5.24 -49.75
C VAL A 22 31.27 -6.24 -48.78
N GLN A 23 31.70 -6.19 -47.51
CA GLN A 23 30.97 -6.80 -46.40
C GLN A 23 29.63 -6.09 -46.31
N GLY A 24 28.62 -6.61 -47.01
CA GLY A 24 27.25 -6.17 -46.91
C GLY A 24 26.72 -6.52 -45.52
N CYS A 25 26.92 -5.62 -44.55
CA CYS A 25 26.08 -5.55 -43.38
C CYS A 25 24.68 -5.16 -43.87
N THR A 26 23.88 -6.11 -44.33
CA THR A 26 22.42 -5.91 -44.50
C THR A 26 21.90 -5.44 -43.13
N PRO A 27 21.41 -4.19 -43.00
CA PRO A 27 20.86 -3.74 -41.73
C PRO A 27 19.74 -4.70 -41.36
N ARG A 28 19.83 -5.31 -40.18
CA ARG A 28 18.72 -6.08 -39.60
C ARG A 28 17.51 -5.14 -39.65
N PRO A 29 16.35 -5.55 -40.21
CA PRO A 29 15.22 -4.65 -40.31
C PRO A 29 14.88 -4.14 -38.91
N ASP A 30 14.68 -2.82 -38.79
CA ASP A 30 14.36 -2.16 -37.53
C ASP A 30 13.07 -2.76 -36.98
N GLY A 31 13.22 -3.73 -36.07
CA GLY A 31 12.11 -4.39 -35.40
C GLY A 31 11.48 -3.50 -34.34
N PRO A 32 10.42 -3.97 -33.67
CA PRO A 32 9.74 -3.20 -32.63
C PRO A 32 10.57 -3.01 -31.35
N ALA A 33 11.59 -3.84 -31.10
CA ALA A 33 12.32 -3.86 -29.83
C ALA A 33 12.96 -2.51 -29.44
N PRO A 34 13.70 -1.79 -30.32
CA PRO A 34 14.28 -0.49 -29.95
C PRO A 34 13.25 0.59 -29.59
N SER A 35 12.04 0.54 -30.16
CA SER A 35 10.96 1.45 -29.78
C SER A 35 10.35 1.06 -28.43
N ALA A 36 10.17 -0.24 -28.18
CA ALA A 36 9.70 -0.73 -26.88
C ALA A 36 10.73 -0.43 -25.75
N GLU A 37 12.02 -0.57 -26.01
CA GLU A 37 13.08 -0.20 -25.06
C GLU A 37 13.04 1.28 -24.70
N ARG A 38 12.79 2.17 -25.67
CA ARG A 38 12.58 3.60 -25.40
C ARG A 38 11.34 3.86 -24.54
N PHE A 39 10.24 3.14 -24.81
CA PHE A 39 9.03 3.21 -23.99
C PHE A 39 9.30 2.75 -22.56
N PHE A 40 9.98 1.61 -22.40
CA PHE A 40 10.35 1.06 -21.10
C PHE A 40 11.32 1.94 -20.33
N ALA A 41 12.30 2.56 -21.00
CA ALA A 41 13.25 3.46 -20.36
C ALA A 41 12.58 4.72 -19.78
N ALA A 42 11.63 5.31 -20.50
CA ALA A 42 10.83 6.42 -20.00
C ALA A 42 9.90 5.97 -18.86
N LEU A 43 9.25 4.82 -19.02
CA LEU A 43 8.35 4.31 -18.00
C LEU A 43 9.09 3.92 -16.72
N ALA A 44 10.31 3.39 -16.80
CA ALA A 44 11.13 2.94 -15.67
C ALA A 44 11.37 4.05 -14.64
N THR A 45 11.50 5.30 -15.08
CA THR A 45 11.72 6.48 -14.23
C THR A 45 10.44 7.21 -13.84
N GLY A 46 9.27 6.70 -14.22
CA GLY A 46 7.98 7.35 -14.02
C GLY A 46 7.70 8.51 -14.99
N ASP A 47 8.48 8.66 -16.06
CA ASP A 47 8.19 9.62 -17.14
C ASP A 47 7.09 9.09 -18.07
N THR A 48 5.88 9.10 -17.54
CA THR A 48 4.66 8.65 -18.23
C THR A 48 4.33 9.52 -19.44
N ALA A 49 4.76 10.79 -19.45
CA ALA A 49 4.53 11.71 -20.55
C ALA A 49 5.35 11.30 -21.78
N THR A 50 6.66 11.07 -21.62
CA THR A 50 7.52 10.61 -22.72
C THR A 50 7.14 9.20 -23.17
N ALA A 51 6.85 8.29 -22.24
CA ALA A 51 6.40 6.94 -22.58
C ALA A 51 5.12 6.98 -23.44
N ALA A 52 4.12 7.77 -23.05
CA ALA A 52 2.86 7.86 -23.78
C ALA A 52 3.01 8.36 -25.23
N GLN A 53 3.97 9.25 -25.51
CA GLN A 53 4.24 9.74 -26.88
C GLN A 53 4.77 8.64 -27.83
N LEU A 54 5.18 7.49 -27.30
CA LEU A 54 5.61 6.34 -28.11
C LEU A 54 4.46 5.37 -28.40
N SER A 55 3.22 5.74 -28.08
CA SER A 55 2.01 4.97 -28.36
C SER A 55 1.13 5.63 -29.43
N ASP A 56 0.21 4.85 -30.00
CA ASP A 56 -0.79 5.32 -30.96
C ASP A 56 -1.93 6.14 -30.32
N ASP A 57 -2.06 6.13 -29.00
CA ASP A 57 -2.95 7.01 -28.23
C ASP A 57 -2.24 7.59 -26.98
N PRO A 58 -1.48 8.70 -27.15
CA PRO A 58 -0.75 9.31 -26.04
C PRO A 58 -1.64 9.85 -24.91
N GLY A 59 -2.90 10.19 -25.21
CA GLY A 59 -3.84 10.70 -24.20
C GLY A 59 -4.22 9.63 -23.20
N GLN A 60 -4.78 8.53 -23.71
CA GLN A 60 -5.18 7.38 -22.89
C GLN A 60 -3.98 6.69 -22.25
N ALA A 61 -2.85 6.59 -22.96
CA ALA A 61 -1.64 6.01 -22.41
C ALA A 61 -1.15 6.77 -21.19
N ARG A 62 -1.03 8.10 -21.28
CA ARG A 62 -0.53 8.91 -20.16
C ARG A 62 -1.43 8.82 -18.93
N GLU A 63 -2.75 8.86 -19.13
CA GLU A 63 -3.71 8.76 -18.03
C GLU A 63 -3.58 7.42 -17.29
N ALA A 64 -3.59 6.31 -18.04
CA ALA A 64 -3.48 4.97 -17.46
C ALA A 64 -2.10 4.72 -16.81
N LEU A 65 -1.01 5.21 -17.41
CA LEU A 65 0.32 5.11 -16.81
C LEU A 65 0.41 5.91 -15.51
N ASN A 66 -0.13 7.13 -15.46
CA ASN A 66 -0.20 7.93 -14.22
C ASN A 66 -1.02 7.23 -13.14
N ALA A 67 -2.19 6.71 -13.51
CA ALA A 67 -3.06 5.97 -12.60
C ALA A 67 -2.38 4.72 -12.03
N ALA A 68 -1.59 4.01 -12.85
CA ALA A 68 -0.82 2.85 -12.42
C ALA A 68 0.25 3.22 -11.38
N TRP A 69 1.06 4.25 -11.67
CA TRP A 69 2.09 4.74 -10.75
C TRP A 69 1.49 5.23 -9.42
N ALA A 70 0.43 6.03 -9.49
CA ALA A 70 -0.26 6.55 -8.31
C ALA A 70 -0.92 5.43 -7.48
N GLY A 71 -1.62 4.51 -8.14
CA GLY A 71 -2.31 3.40 -7.48
C GLY A 71 -1.37 2.40 -6.81
N LEU A 72 -0.22 2.14 -7.42
CA LEU A 72 0.84 1.31 -6.82
C LEU A 72 1.69 2.06 -5.79
N GLN A 73 1.68 3.40 -5.82
CA GLN A 73 2.64 4.24 -5.10
C GLN A 73 4.08 3.81 -5.40
N ALA A 74 4.33 3.40 -6.64
CA ALA A 74 5.62 2.84 -7.05
C ALA A 74 6.73 3.87 -6.96
N THR A 75 7.92 3.43 -6.58
CA THR A 75 9.13 4.27 -6.52
C THR A 75 10.00 4.09 -7.75
N HIS A 76 9.98 2.90 -8.35
CA HIS A 76 10.80 2.53 -9.50
C HIS A 76 10.15 1.36 -10.26
N LEU A 77 10.44 1.24 -11.55
CA LEU A 77 10.09 0.07 -12.37
C LEU A 77 11.33 -0.44 -13.11
N ASP A 78 11.67 -1.71 -12.92
CA ASP A 78 12.60 -2.39 -13.83
C ASP A 78 11.81 -3.04 -14.97
N ALA A 79 12.28 -2.82 -16.20
CA ALA A 79 11.67 -3.36 -17.39
C ALA A 79 12.71 -4.06 -18.26
N GLN A 80 12.48 -5.34 -18.55
CA GLN A 80 13.36 -6.18 -19.35
C GLN A 80 12.63 -6.68 -20.59
N VAL A 81 13.27 -6.55 -21.76
CA VAL A 81 12.81 -7.23 -22.98
C VAL A 81 13.24 -8.71 -22.91
N LEU A 82 12.27 -9.62 -22.95
CA LEU A 82 12.50 -11.07 -22.99
C LEU A 82 12.58 -11.60 -24.42
N GLY A 83 11.94 -10.92 -25.36
CA GLY A 83 11.97 -11.29 -26.77
C GLY A 83 11.09 -10.39 -27.63
N SER A 84 11.32 -10.41 -28.94
CA SER A 84 10.49 -9.68 -29.89
C SER A 84 10.21 -10.52 -31.13
N LYS A 85 8.99 -10.39 -31.65
CA LYS A 85 8.55 -10.99 -32.92
C LYS A 85 7.72 -9.98 -33.68
N TYR A 86 7.82 -9.98 -35.01
CA TYR A 86 7.02 -9.12 -35.85
C TYR A 86 6.80 -9.73 -37.23
N THR A 87 5.76 -9.26 -37.90
CA THR A 87 5.42 -9.60 -39.28
C THR A 87 4.88 -8.34 -39.92
N GLU A 88 5.55 -7.89 -40.99
CA GLU A 88 5.25 -6.62 -41.67
C GLU A 88 5.19 -5.47 -40.66
N ASP A 89 4.01 -4.86 -40.51
CA ASP A 89 3.76 -3.68 -39.69
C ASP A 89 3.18 -4.00 -38.31
N THR A 90 3.14 -5.28 -37.89
CA THR A 90 2.65 -5.67 -36.56
C THR A 90 3.71 -6.44 -35.77
N GLY A 91 3.81 -6.14 -34.48
CA GLY A 91 4.84 -6.68 -33.61
C GLY A 91 4.32 -7.02 -32.22
N THR A 92 5.03 -7.91 -31.54
CA THR A 92 4.85 -8.18 -30.11
C THR A 92 6.21 -8.23 -29.45
N VAL A 93 6.38 -7.45 -28.39
CA VAL A 93 7.54 -7.49 -27.51
C VAL A 93 7.12 -8.13 -26.20
N THR A 94 7.77 -9.22 -25.81
CA THR A 94 7.55 -9.87 -24.52
C THR A 94 8.44 -9.18 -23.50
N TYR A 95 7.88 -8.80 -22.36
CA TYR A 95 8.60 -8.08 -21.31
C TYR A 95 8.49 -8.79 -19.96
N ARG A 96 9.39 -8.44 -19.06
CA ARG A 96 9.28 -8.63 -17.61
C ARG A 96 9.30 -7.28 -16.92
N TYR A 97 8.30 -7.01 -16.10
CA TYR A 97 8.24 -5.84 -15.24
C TYR A 97 8.45 -6.24 -13.80
N THR A 98 9.25 -5.46 -13.08
CA THR A 98 9.43 -5.56 -11.63
C THR A 98 9.18 -4.18 -11.03
N TRP A 99 7.99 -4.02 -10.44
CA TRP A 99 7.63 -2.80 -9.73
C TRP A 99 8.25 -2.81 -8.34
N HIS A 100 8.86 -1.68 -7.96
CA HIS A 100 9.33 -1.42 -6.61
C HIS A 100 8.30 -0.56 -5.89
N LEU A 101 7.78 -1.10 -4.80
CA LEU A 101 6.67 -0.57 -4.04
C LEU A 101 7.18 -0.10 -2.65
N PRO A 102 6.41 0.71 -1.92
CA PRO A 102 6.78 1.16 -0.58
C PRO A 102 7.10 -0.02 0.35
N LYS A 103 7.93 0.22 1.37
CA LYS A 103 8.41 -0.80 2.33
C LYS A 103 9.25 -1.92 1.69
N ASN A 104 10.08 -1.59 0.69
CA ASN A 104 10.98 -2.53 -0.01
C ASN A 104 10.26 -3.75 -0.60
N ARG A 105 9.02 -3.57 -1.07
CA ARG A 105 8.21 -4.64 -1.67
C ARG A 105 8.44 -4.66 -3.18
N THR A 106 8.45 -5.84 -3.78
CA THR A 106 8.61 -6.00 -5.24
C THR A 106 7.50 -6.85 -5.82
N TRP A 107 6.99 -6.46 -6.99
CA TRP A 107 6.01 -7.23 -7.74
C TRP A 107 6.49 -7.47 -9.17
N THR A 108 6.71 -8.73 -9.53
CA THR A 108 7.25 -9.12 -10.84
C THR A 108 6.24 -9.92 -11.64
N TYR A 109 6.10 -9.61 -12.93
CA TYR A 109 5.29 -10.38 -13.87
C TYR A 109 5.79 -10.21 -15.31
N ASP A 110 5.39 -11.17 -16.15
CA ASP A 110 5.67 -11.13 -17.58
C ASP A 110 4.41 -10.69 -18.34
N GLY A 111 4.63 -10.04 -19.48
CA GLY A 111 3.56 -9.55 -20.32
C GLY A 111 3.97 -9.40 -21.78
N GLN A 112 3.04 -8.88 -22.58
CA GLN A 112 3.25 -8.65 -24.00
C GLN A 112 2.81 -7.26 -24.38
N LEU A 113 3.72 -6.48 -24.95
CA LEU A 113 3.45 -5.18 -25.54
C LEU A 113 3.15 -5.37 -27.03
N LYS A 114 1.94 -4.98 -27.45
CA LYS A 114 1.57 -4.96 -28.86
C LYS A 114 2.13 -3.72 -29.52
N MET A 115 2.68 -3.88 -30.71
CA MET A 115 3.37 -2.83 -31.45
C MET A 115 2.80 -2.77 -32.86
N ALA A 116 2.70 -1.56 -33.42
CA ALA A 116 2.38 -1.34 -34.82
C ALA A 116 3.36 -0.37 -35.45
N ARG A 117 3.61 -0.54 -36.74
CA ARG A 117 4.45 0.36 -37.53
C ARG A 117 3.57 1.30 -38.34
N TYR A 118 3.75 2.60 -38.13
CA TYR A 118 3.07 3.64 -38.89
C TYR A 118 4.11 4.61 -39.46
N GLU A 119 4.04 4.89 -40.76
CA GLU A 119 5.00 5.74 -41.49
C GLU A 119 6.48 5.37 -41.21
N GLY A 120 6.75 4.05 -41.18
CA GLY A 120 8.09 3.52 -40.92
C GLY A 120 8.51 3.52 -39.44
N ARG A 121 7.71 4.06 -38.51
CA ARG A 121 8.02 4.14 -37.07
C ARG A 121 7.19 3.14 -36.26
N TRP A 122 7.85 2.36 -35.42
CA TRP A 122 7.18 1.48 -34.46
C TRP A 122 6.66 2.28 -33.26
N GLN A 123 5.39 2.05 -32.94
CA GLN A 123 4.68 2.61 -31.79
C GLN A 123 3.99 1.49 -31.02
N VAL A 124 3.72 1.74 -29.74
CA VAL A 124 2.90 0.87 -28.90
C VAL A 124 1.44 0.97 -29.36
N ARG A 125 0.81 -0.16 -29.65
CA ARG A 125 -0.65 -0.26 -29.81
C ARG A 125 -1.28 -0.24 -28.41
N TRP A 126 -1.76 0.92 -27.99
CA TRP A 126 -2.15 1.15 -26.62
C TRP A 126 -3.43 0.40 -26.25
N THR A 127 -3.32 -0.40 -25.19
CA THR A 127 -4.44 -0.94 -24.41
C THR A 127 -3.94 -1.11 -22.97
N THR A 128 -4.84 -1.18 -21.98
CA THR A 128 -4.46 -1.45 -20.58
C THR A 128 -3.73 -2.79 -20.40
N THR A 129 -3.92 -3.75 -21.30
CA THR A 129 -3.16 -5.02 -21.30
C THR A 129 -1.66 -4.82 -21.55
N GLY A 130 -1.25 -3.67 -22.12
CA GLY A 130 0.14 -3.27 -22.24
C GLY A 130 0.81 -3.02 -20.88
N LEU A 131 0.04 -2.63 -19.86
CA LEU A 131 0.50 -2.49 -18.47
C LEU A 131 0.56 -3.84 -17.75
N HIS A 132 -0.51 -4.63 -17.82
CA HIS A 132 -0.56 -5.96 -17.21
C HIS A 132 -1.62 -6.84 -17.90
N PRO A 133 -1.35 -8.13 -18.18
CA PRO A 133 -2.21 -8.98 -19.01
C PRO A 133 -3.61 -9.24 -18.46
N ARG A 134 -3.81 -9.09 -17.14
CA ARG A 134 -5.12 -9.24 -16.47
C ARG A 134 -5.89 -7.92 -16.26
N LEU A 135 -5.42 -6.79 -16.77
CA LEU A 135 -6.20 -5.55 -16.73
C LEU A 135 -7.23 -5.52 -17.85
N GLY A 136 -8.49 -5.24 -17.48
CA GLY A 136 -9.53 -4.88 -18.43
C GLY A 136 -9.44 -3.42 -18.87
N GLU A 137 -10.34 -3.02 -19.77
CA GLU A 137 -10.50 -1.61 -20.14
C GLU A 137 -10.86 -0.76 -18.92
N HIS A 138 -10.30 0.45 -18.84
CA HIS A 138 -10.52 1.41 -17.75
C HIS A 138 -10.20 0.87 -16.33
N GLN A 139 -9.40 -0.21 -16.25
CA GLN A 139 -8.87 -0.69 -14.99
C GLN A 139 -7.47 -0.16 -14.74
N THR A 140 -7.15 0.07 -13.47
CA THR A 140 -5.81 0.41 -13.00
C THR A 140 -5.44 -0.45 -11.80
N PHE A 141 -4.23 -0.28 -11.28
CA PHE A 141 -3.77 -0.95 -10.08
C PHE A 141 -4.19 -0.19 -8.81
N ALA A 142 -4.32 -0.91 -7.71
CA ALA A 142 -4.25 -0.34 -6.38
C ALA A 142 -3.41 -1.24 -5.46
N LEU A 143 -2.50 -0.62 -4.69
CA LEU A 143 -1.80 -1.28 -3.60
C LEU A 143 -2.68 -1.22 -2.35
N ARG A 144 -3.00 -2.39 -1.77
CA ARG A 144 -3.69 -2.51 -0.48
C ARG A 144 -2.73 -3.05 0.56
N ALA A 145 -2.73 -2.45 1.74
CA ALA A 145 -2.09 -3.03 2.91
C ALA A 145 -3.08 -3.97 3.60
N ASP A 146 -2.60 -5.12 4.04
CA ASP A 146 -3.37 -6.05 4.85
C ASP A 146 -2.70 -6.16 6.24
N PRO A 147 -3.24 -5.50 7.28
CA PRO A 147 -2.64 -5.54 8.60
C PRO A 147 -2.77 -6.96 9.21
N PRO A 148 -1.73 -7.46 9.89
CA PRO A 148 -1.84 -8.75 10.56
C PRO A 148 -2.80 -8.63 11.75
N GLN A 149 -3.44 -9.73 12.10
CA GLN A 149 -4.07 -9.82 13.41
C GLN A 149 -2.99 -9.68 14.48
N ARG A 150 -3.17 -8.72 15.39
CA ARG A 150 -2.25 -8.54 16.52
C ARG A 150 -2.28 -9.80 17.40
N ALA A 151 -1.15 -10.08 18.04
CA ALA A 151 -1.09 -11.20 18.98
C ALA A 151 -1.74 -10.83 20.32
N SER A 152 -2.38 -11.80 20.97
CA SER A 152 -2.87 -11.67 22.35
C SER A 152 -1.72 -11.71 23.36
N VAL A 153 -1.97 -11.13 24.53
CA VAL A 153 -1.09 -11.22 25.69
C VAL A 153 -1.77 -12.05 26.75
N HIS A 154 -1.13 -13.12 27.22
CA HIS A 154 -1.69 -14.04 28.21
C HIS A 154 -0.92 -13.98 29.53
N GLU A 155 -1.63 -14.14 30.64
CA GLU A 155 -1.03 -14.30 31.98
C GLU A 155 -0.59 -15.75 32.24
N LEU A 156 0.05 -16.01 33.37
CA LEU A 156 0.67 -17.29 33.72
C LEU A 156 -0.33 -18.46 33.68
N GLY A 157 -1.58 -18.22 34.06
CA GLY A 157 -2.69 -19.18 34.00
C GLY A 157 -3.26 -19.41 32.59
N GLY A 158 -2.73 -18.73 31.57
CA GLY A 158 -3.09 -18.89 30.17
C GLY A 158 -4.29 -18.05 29.73
N THR A 159 -4.91 -17.26 30.62
CA THR A 159 -6.01 -16.37 30.22
C THR A 159 -5.48 -15.11 29.52
N ASP A 160 -6.20 -14.64 28.51
CA ASP A 160 -5.87 -13.40 27.82
C ASP A 160 -6.07 -12.22 28.77
N VAL A 161 -5.10 -11.31 28.75
CA VAL A 161 -5.09 -10.04 29.47
C VAL A 161 -5.27 -8.88 28.49
N LEU A 162 -4.66 -8.99 27.31
CA LEU A 162 -4.89 -8.09 26.18
C LEU A 162 -5.25 -8.92 24.96
N ALA A 163 -6.33 -8.55 24.28
CA ALA A 163 -6.78 -9.18 23.05
C ALA A 163 -6.90 -8.14 21.93
N PRO A 164 -6.74 -8.55 20.66
CA PRO A 164 -7.03 -7.70 19.51
C PRO A 164 -8.51 -7.28 19.52
N GLY A 165 -8.74 -5.99 19.38
CA GLY A 165 -10.06 -5.41 19.26
C GLY A 165 -10.06 -4.17 18.36
N THR A 166 -11.24 -3.60 18.18
CA THR A 166 -11.44 -2.42 17.35
C THR A 166 -12.08 -1.31 18.19
N LEU A 167 -11.41 -0.16 18.23
CA LEU A 167 -11.98 1.09 18.68
C LEU A 167 -12.53 1.86 17.48
N TYR A 168 -13.63 2.57 17.67
CA TYR A 168 -14.30 3.33 16.64
C TYR A 168 -14.18 4.81 16.96
N HIS A 169 -13.42 5.50 16.14
CA HIS A 169 -13.10 6.90 16.33
C HIS A 169 -14.05 7.78 15.53
N TYR A 170 -14.83 8.59 16.23
CA TYR A 170 -15.85 9.46 15.67
C TYR A 170 -15.31 10.87 15.54
N THR A 171 -15.38 11.41 14.32
CA THR A 171 -15.10 12.82 14.06
C THR A 171 -16.24 13.47 13.28
N LEU A 172 -16.33 14.80 13.39
CA LEU A 172 -17.28 15.62 12.67
C LEU A 172 -16.57 16.56 11.69
N ASP A 173 -16.81 16.35 10.41
CA ASP A 173 -16.30 17.17 9.31
C ASP A 173 -17.39 18.13 8.81
N ALA A 174 -17.26 19.41 9.16
CA ALA A 174 -18.20 20.45 8.77
C ALA A 174 -18.27 20.67 7.25
N SER A 175 -17.17 20.46 6.52
CA SER A 175 -17.15 20.63 5.07
C SER A 175 -18.01 19.58 4.37
N ARG A 176 -18.03 18.35 4.91
CA ARG A 176 -18.87 17.24 4.42
C ARG A 176 -20.30 17.33 4.93
N ALA A 177 -20.53 17.90 6.12
CA ALA A 177 -21.87 18.16 6.63
C ALA A 177 -22.59 19.26 5.83
N GLY A 178 -21.86 20.30 5.44
CA GLY A 178 -22.38 21.44 4.67
C GLY A 178 -23.57 22.08 5.38
N SER A 179 -24.66 22.29 4.64
CA SER A 179 -25.90 22.88 5.18
C SER A 179 -26.58 22.01 6.24
N ASN A 180 -26.22 20.73 6.37
CA ASN A 180 -26.80 19.82 7.37
C ASN A 180 -26.06 19.85 8.70
N LEU A 181 -25.05 20.71 8.88
CA LEU A 181 -24.20 20.73 10.07
C LEU A 181 -25.00 20.83 11.36
N ILE A 182 -25.94 21.77 11.46
CA ILE A 182 -26.73 21.97 12.69
C ILE A 182 -27.55 20.73 13.02
N ALA A 183 -28.29 20.18 12.05
CA ALA A 183 -29.10 18.97 12.26
C ALA A 183 -28.23 17.76 12.64
N THR A 184 -27.06 17.62 12.01
CA THR A 184 -26.10 16.55 12.30
C THR A 184 -25.57 16.68 13.73
N VAL A 185 -25.17 17.89 14.13
CA VAL A 185 -24.63 18.16 15.47
C VAL A 185 -25.66 17.83 16.54
N HIS A 186 -26.91 18.24 16.40
CA HIS A 186 -27.96 17.88 17.35
C HIS A 186 -28.12 16.35 17.49
N ALA A 187 -28.19 15.64 16.37
CA ALA A 187 -28.30 14.18 16.39
C ALA A 187 -27.07 13.49 17.01
N VAL A 188 -25.86 14.01 16.75
CA VAL A 188 -24.62 13.53 17.35
C VAL A 188 -24.64 13.74 18.87
N VAL A 189 -24.96 14.94 19.34
CA VAL A 189 -25.00 15.24 20.78
C VAL A 189 -26.06 14.37 21.48
N ASP A 190 -27.24 14.21 20.90
CA ASP A 190 -28.28 13.35 21.49
C ASP A 190 -27.87 11.87 21.54
N ALA A 191 -27.21 11.36 20.50
CA ALA A 191 -26.74 9.98 20.47
C ALA A 191 -25.56 9.72 21.42
N LEU A 192 -24.70 10.72 21.66
CA LEU A 192 -23.49 10.60 22.48
C LEU A 192 -23.70 10.98 23.96
N ARG A 193 -24.84 11.58 24.31
CA ARG A 193 -25.17 11.98 25.70
C ARG A 193 -24.93 10.89 26.77
N PRO A 194 -25.18 9.58 26.52
CA PRO A 194 -24.87 8.54 27.51
C PRO A 194 -23.39 8.38 27.86
N PHE A 195 -22.49 8.88 27.00
CA PHE A 195 -21.04 8.74 27.14
C PHE A 195 -20.36 10.07 27.50
N ASP A 196 -20.89 11.18 26.98
CA ASP A 196 -20.43 12.52 27.28
C ASP A 196 -21.63 13.47 27.35
N ASP A 197 -22.01 13.84 28.57
CA ASP A 197 -23.12 14.76 28.84
C ASP A 197 -22.69 16.24 28.81
N THR A 198 -21.40 16.51 28.55
CA THR A 198 -20.83 17.86 28.48
C THR A 198 -20.86 18.47 27.08
N LEU A 199 -21.25 17.68 26.07
CA LEU A 199 -21.34 18.13 24.68
C LEU A 199 -22.49 19.14 24.50
N ASP A 200 -22.12 20.38 24.18
CA ASP A 200 -23.08 21.42 23.79
C ASP A 200 -23.20 21.50 22.25
N PRO A 201 -24.43 21.44 21.68
CA PRO A 201 -24.61 21.40 20.24
C PRO A 201 -24.22 22.72 19.56
N GLN A 202 -24.45 23.87 20.21
CA GLN A 202 -24.11 25.16 19.62
C GLN A 202 -22.59 25.33 19.55
N LEU A 203 -21.90 25.04 20.65
CA LEU A 203 -20.45 25.11 20.75
C LEU A 203 -19.76 24.10 19.82
N LEU A 204 -20.30 22.89 19.69
CA LEU A 204 -19.77 21.88 18.76
C LEU A 204 -19.92 22.33 17.30
N ALA A 205 -21.06 22.90 16.93
CA ALA A 205 -21.26 23.46 15.58
C ALA A 205 -20.29 24.61 15.29
N GLU A 206 -20.08 25.52 16.25
CA GLU A 206 -19.11 26.62 16.14
C GLU A 206 -17.67 26.10 15.97
N ARG A 207 -17.26 25.14 16.79
CA ARG A 207 -15.94 24.49 16.69
C ARG A 207 -15.75 23.76 15.35
N ALA A 208 -16.77 23.02 14.90
CA ALA A 208 -16.71 22.29 13.64
C ALA A 208 -16.63 23.24 12.45
N SER A 209 -17.47 24.29 12.43
CA SER A 209 -17.51 25.26 11.34
C SER A 209 -16.26 26.13 11.21
N SER A 210 -15.56 26.39 12.32
CA SER A 210 -14.31 27.16 12.35
C SER A 210 -13.05 26.34 12.12
N SER A 211 -13.15 25.00 12.14
CA SER A 211 -12.03 24.09 11.92
C SER A 211 -11.84 23.75 10.45
N THR A 212 -10.58 23.70 10.01
CA THR A 212 -10.21 23.17 8.68
C THR A 212 -10.01 21.65 8.68
N LYS A 213 -10.06 21.01 9.86
CA LYS A 213 -9.93 19.57 10.06
C LYS A 213 -11.19 19.02 10.74
N PRO A 214 -11.52 17.72 10.55
CA PRO A 214 -12.57 17.08 11.33
C PRO A 214 -12.36 17.28 12.84
N VAL A 215 -13.43 17.60 13.55
CA VAL A 215 -13.42 17.79 15.01
C VAL A 215 -13.61 16.45 15.69
N GLU A 216 -12.77 16.19 16.69
CA GLU A 216 -12.82 15.00 17.52
C GLU A 216 -14.08 14.97 18.39
N LEU A 217 -14.78 13.84 18.38
CA LEU A 217 -15.98 13.62 19.20
C LEU A 217 -15.69 12.65 20.34
N ILE A 218 -15.50 11.37 20.00
CA ILE A 218 -15.34 10.30 20.97
C ILE A 218 -14.70 9.07 20.31
N THR A 219 -14.12 8.20 21.13
CA THR A 219 -13.69 6.87 20.70
C THR A 219 -14.48 5.81 21.47
N LEU A 220 -15.20 4.96 20.75
CA LEU A 220 -16.10 3.95 21.31
C LEU A 220 -15.54 2.54 21.16
N ARG A 221 -15.83 1.67 22.13
CA ARG A 221 -15.63 0.23 21.98
C ARG A 221 -16.69 -0.35 21.04
N THR A 222 -16.47 -1.57 20.55
CA THR A 222 -17.34 -2.23 19.58
C THR A 222 -18.80 -2.28 20.01
N ASP A 223 -19.09 -2.62 21.27
CA ASP A 223 -20.46 -2.72 21.78
C ASP A 223 -21.19 -1.37 21.78
N ASP A 224 -20.49 -0.30 22.16
CA ASP A 224 -21.04 1.06 22.16
C ASP A 224 -21.21 1.60 20.74
N ASN A 225 -20.24 1.34 19.86
CA ASN A 225 -20.35 1.64 18.44
C ASN A 225 -21.56 0.94 17.81
N ASN A 226 -21.83 -0.33 18.13
CA ASN A 226 -22.99 -1.06 17.62
C ASN A 226 -24.33 -0.42 18.01
N ARG A 227 -24.36 0.36 19.10
CA ARG A 227 -25.53 1.13 19.53
C ARG A 227 -25.60 2.49 18.84
N VAL A 228 -24.47 3.18 18.71
CA VAL A 228 -24.39 4.57 18.22
C VAL A 228 -24.34 4.68 16.70
N ALA A 229 -23.56 3.84 16.02
CA ALA A 229 -23.33 3.92 14.58
C ALA A 229 -24.63 3.85 13.74
N PRO A 230 -25.63 3.01 14.06
CA PRO A 230 -26.90 3.01 13.31
C PRO A 230 -27.69 4.32 13.41
N MET A 231 -27.48 5.11 14.47
CA MET A 231 -28.21 6.37 14.70
C MET A 231 -27.59 7.54 13.93
N ILE A 232 -26.26 7.61 13.86
CA ILE A 232 -25.54 8.80 13.37
C ILE A 232 -24.54 8.52 12.25
N GLY A 233 -24.19 7.27 11.97
CA GLY A 233 -23.09 6.91 11.08
C GLY A 233 -23.34 7.22 9.59
N SER A 234 -24.59 7.38 9.18
CA SER A 234 -24.94 7.80 7.81
C SER A 234 -25.16 9.31 7.68
N LEU A 235 -25.00 10.09 8.77
CA LEU A 235 -25.24 11.53 8.74
C LEU A 235 -24.10 12.25 8.01
N PRO A 236 -24.42 13.27 7.18
CA PRO A 236 -23.40 14.05 6.49
C PRO A 236 -22.39 14.67 7.46
N GLY A 237 -21.11 14.40 7.23
CA GLY A 237 -20.02 14.92 8.06
C GLY A 237 -19.64 14.06 9.25
N VAL A 238 -20.42 13.05 9.63
CA VAL A 238 -19.96 12.06 10.62
C VAL A 238 -18.98 11.10 9.94
N VAL A 239 -17.78 11.00 10.49
CA VAL A 239 -16.75 10.08 9.99
C VAL A 239 -16.39 9.11 11.10
N ILE A 240 -16.65 7.83 10.87
CA ILE A 240 -16.32 6.73 11.78
C ILE A 240 -15.09 6.02 11.22
N THR A 241 -13.98 6.09 11.95
CA THR A 241 -12.73 5.43 11.56
C THR A 241 -12.46 4.25 12.50
N PRO A 242 -12.50 2.99 12.02
CA PRO A 242 -12.09 1.85 12.82
C PRO A 242 -10.57 1.88 13.06
N GLN A 243 -10.17 1.66 14.31
CA GLN A 243 -8.79 1.65 14.77
C GLN A 243 -8.51 0.31 15.47
N ALA A 244 -7.63 -0.50 14.89
CA ALA A 244 -7.19 -1.74 15.51
C ALA A 244 -6.36 -1.44 16.77
N GLU A 245 -6.69 -2.11 17.87
CA GLU A 245 -6.11 -1.83 19.18
C GLU A 245 -5.96 -3.10 20.02
N LEU A 246 -4.98 -3.14 20.93
CA LEU A 246 -4.99 -4.11 22.02
C LEU A 246 -5.83 -3.60 23.17
N LEU A 247 -6.88 -4.36 23.50
CA LEU A 247 -7.84 -4.01 24.54
C LEU A 247 -7.72 -4.98 25.72
N PRO A 248 -7.84 -4.48 26.96
CA PRO A 248 -7.98 -5.35 28.12
C PRO A 248 -9.21 -6.24 27.98
N THR A 249 -9.06 -7.50 28.35
CA THR A 249 -10.17 -8.47 28.42
C THR A 249 -11.01 -8.30 29.70
N ASP A 250 -10.40 -7.75 30.76
CA ASP A 250 -11.06 -7.33 31.99
C ASP A 250 -10.45 -5.99 32.46
N ASP A 251 -11.21 -4.92 32.38
CA ASP A 251 -10.75 -3.57 32.72
C ASP A 251 -10.41 -3.41 34.22
N ARG A 252 -10.85 -4.33 35.08
CA ARG A 252 -10.54 -4.32 36.53
C ARG A 252 -9.26 -5.08 36.86
N PHE A 253 -8.75 -5.88 35.92
CA PHE A 253 -7.60 -6.70 36.16
C PHE A 253 -6.30 -5.90 36.03
N ALA A 254 -5.72 -5.51 37.17
CA ALA A 254 -4.43 -4.81 37.27
C ALA A 254 -4.26 -3.67 36.24
N PRO A 255 -5.19 -2.70 36.17
CA PRO A 255 -5.25 -1.73 35.07
C PRO A 255 -3.95 -0.94 34.88
N ALA A 256 -3.27 -0.59 35.97
CA ALA A 256 -1.97 0.08 35.91
C ALA A 256 -0.88 -0.79 35.25
N VAL A 257 -0.82 -2.07 35.61
CA VAL A 257 0.16 -3.03 35.06
C VAL A 257 -0.14 -3.32 33.61
N VAL A 258 -1.40 -3.62 33.29
CA VAL A 258 -1.85 -3.96 31.92
C VAL A 258 -1.57 -2.80 30.96
N ASN A 259 -1.79 -1.55 31.39
CA ASN A 259 -1.46 -0.37 30.58
C ASN A 259 0.05 -0.24 30.31
N GLN A 260 0.91 -0.60 31.26
CA GLN A 260 2.36 -0.60 31.03
C GLN A 260 2.80 -1.78 30.15
N VAL A 261 2.22 -2.97 30.35
CA VAL A 261 2.44 -4.13 29.49
C VAL A 261 2.06 -3.79 28.05
N LYS A 262 0.89 -3.20 27.82
CA LYS A 262 0.45 -2.74 26.49
C LYS A 262 1.50 -1.85 25.83
N LYS A 263 2.02 -0.83 26.54
CA LYS A 263 3.07 0.07 26.02
C LYS A 263 4.37 -0.67 25.70
N ALA A 264 4.75 -1.66 26.50
CA ALA A 264 6.00 -2.40 26.34
C ALA A 264 5.94 -3.47 25.24
N VAL A 265 4.75 -4.00 24.95
CA VAL A 265 4.56 -5.11 23.99
C VAL A 265 4.05 -4.65 22.63
N ILE A 266 3.52 -3.42 22.49
CA ILE A 266 2.87 -2.96 21.26
C ILE A 266 3.77 -3.07 20.02
N ASP A 267 5.06 -2.79 20.15
CA ASP A 267 6.02 -2.90 19.04
C ASP A 267 6.42 -4.36 18.73
N ARG A 268 6.23 -5.29 19.68
CA ARG A 268 6.60 -6.72 19.55
C ARG A 268 5.49 -7.59 19.00
N ILE A 269 4.24 -7.12 19.08
CA ILE A 269 3.03 -7.82 18.64
C ILE A 269 2.55 -7.34 17.27
N ASP A 270 3.13 -6.25 16.77
CA ASP A 270 2.89 -5.80 15.41
C ASP A 270 3.60 -6.79 14.48
N GLY A 271 2.81 -7.70 13.90
CA GLY A 271 3.31 -8.66 12.92
C GLY A 271 3.76 -7.98 11.62
N GLU A 272 4.15 -8.78 10.63
CA GLU A 272 4.46 -8.25 9.31
C GLU A 272 3.18 -8.05 8.51
N ALA A 273 2.90 -6.80 8.14
CA ALA A 273 1.75 -6.48 7.31
C ALA A 273 1.89 -7.05 5.91
N GLY A 274 0.90 -7.86 5.55
CA GLY A 274 0.67 -8.33 4.21
C GLY A 274 0.34 -7.18 3.26
N TRP A 275 0.25 -7.53 2.00
CA TRP A 275 -0.13 -6.58 0.96
C TRP A 275 -0.63 -7.32 -0.26
N ARG A 276 -1.48 -6.63 -1.01
CA ARG A 276 -1.97 -7.11 -2.29
C ARG A 276 -1.95 -6.00 -3.32
N VAL A 277 -1.65 -6.37 -4.55
CA VAL A 277 -1.91 -5.54 -5.72
C VAL A 277 -3.20 -6.04 -6.33
N VAL A 278 -4.18 -5.16 -6.48
CA VAL A 278 -5.47 -5.47 -7.10
C VAL A 278 -5.66 -4.64 -8.36
N SER A 279 -6.44 -5.15 -9.31
CA SER A 279 -7.04 -4.30 -10.33
C SER A 279 -8.31 -3.65 -9.79
N VAL A 280 -8.51 -2.38 -10.09
CA VAL A 280 -9.70 -1.62 -9.72
C VAL A 280 -10.35 -1.03 -10.97
N ASN A 281 -11.67 -0.89 -10.96
CA ASN A 281 -12.39 -0.18 -12.02
C ASN A 281 -12.40 1.34 -11.77
N GLN A 282 -13.00 2.09 -12.70
CA GLN A 282 -13.18 3.55 -12.62
C GLN A 282 -13.92 4.07 -11.38
N ASN A 283 -14.66 3.21 -10.67
CA ASN A 283 -15.36 3.55 -9.43
C ASN A 283 -14.52 3.20 -8.18
N GLY A 284 -13.29 2.71 -8.35
CA GLY A 284 -12.40 2.31 -7.26
C GLY A 284 -12.71 0.94 -6.64
N VAL A 285 -13.60 0.15 -7.26
CA VAL A 285 -13.97 -1.18 -6.76
C VAL A 285 -12.94 -2.20 -7.20
N ASP A 286 -12.48 -3.04 -6.26
CA ASP A 286 -11.55 -4.15 -6.50
C ASP A 286 -12.21 -5.18 -7.44
N VAL A 287 -11.55 -5.49 -8.55
CA VAL A 287 -12.02 -6.44 -9.59
C VAL A 287 -11.29 -7.78 -9.49
N ALA A 288 -9.97 -7.77 -9.36
CA ALA A 288 -9.17 -9.00 -9.25
C ALA A 288 -7.90 -8.78 -8.41
N VAL A 289 -7.47 -9.83 -7.71
CA VAL A 289 -6.18 -9.87 -7.02
C VAL A 289 -5.09 -10.27 -8.01
N LEU A 290 -4.08 -9.42 -8.17
CA LEU A 290 -2.96 -9.63 -9.08
C LEU A 290 -1.74 -10.24 -8.40
N GLN A 291 -1.48 -9.82 -7.16
CA GLN A 291 -0.45 -10.34 -6.28
C GLN A 291 -0.94 -10.26 -4.84
N GLU A 292 -0.61 -11.24 -4.04
CA GLU A 292 -0.93 -11.27 -2.62
C GLU A 292 0.26 -11.84 -1.85
N VAL A 293 0.58 -11.17 -0.75
CA VAL A 293 1.49 -11.65 0.29
C VAL A 293 0.69 -11.56 1.57
N GLU A 294 0.38 -12.72 2.14
CA GLU A 294 -0.40 -12.80 3.37
C GLU A 294 0.33 -12.11 4.53
N PRO A 295 -0.41 -11.45 5.44
CA PRO A 295 0.17 -10.95 6.67
C PRO A 295 0.70 -12.09 7.53
N SER A 296 1.82 -11.84 8.23
CA SER A 296 2.36 -12.77 9.22
C SER A 296 2.13 -12.21 10.63
N PRO A 297 1.18 -12.76 11.41
CA PRO A 297 0.97 -12.36 12.80
C PRO A 297 2.23 -12.54 13.66
N ALA A 298 2.40 -11.67 14.64
CA ALA A 298 3.43 -11.85 15.66
C ALA A 298 3.05 -13.02 16.60
N PRO A 299 4.03 -13.67 17.25
CA PRO A 299 3.73 -14.65 18.29
C PRO A 299 3.07 -13.99 19.51
N SER A 300 2.19 -14.72 20.18
CA SER A 300 1.57 -14.29 21.44
C SER A 300 2.63 -14.03 22.51
N VAL A 301 2.38 -13.03 23.36
CA VAL A 301 3.28 -12.68 24.47
C VAL A 301 2.73 -13.25 25.77
N SER A 302 3.55 -13.99 26.51
CA SER A 302 3.22 -14.42 27.87
C SER A 302 3.84 -13.47 28.90
N ILE A 303 3.08 -13.10 29.91
CA ILE A 303 3.56 -12.37 31.09
C ILE A 303 3.54 -13.28 32.33
N SER A 304 4.41 -13.00 33.30
CA SER A 304 4.53 -13.79 34.53
C SER A 304 3.44 -13.55 35.57
N LEU A 305 2.61 -12.53 35.34
CA LEU A 305 1.52 -12.18 36.23
C LEU A 305 0.58 -13.38 36.39
N ASP A 306 0.08 -13.64 37.60
CA ASP A 306 -0.90 -14.69 37.84
C ASP A 306 -2.21 -14.04 38.27
N ARG A 307 -3.32 -14.38 37.59
CA ARG A 307 -4.60 -13.73 37.83
C ARG A 307 -5.11 -13.90 39.27
N ALA A 308 -4.97 -15.09 39.84
CA ALA A 308 -5.46 -15.37 41.18
C ALA A 308 -4.61 -14.63 42.24
N VAL A 309 -3.28 -14.66 42.08
CA VAL A 309 -2.35 -13.97 42.98
C VAL A 309 -2.53 -12.45 42.89
N GLN A 310 -2.70 -11.91 41.69
CA GLN A 310 -2.93 -10.48 41.48
C GLN A 310 -4.22 -9.99 42.13
N ASN A 311 -5.33 -10.73 41.97
CA ASN A 311 -6.59 -10.36 42.60
C ASN A 311 -6.50 -10.43 44.13
N ALA A 312 -5.86 -11.47 44.68
CA ALA A 312 -5.63 -11.58 46.12
C ALA A 312 -4.75 -10.42 46.64
N ALA A 313 -3.70 -10.06 45.91
CA ALA A 313 -2.82 -8.94 46.25
C ALA A 313 -3.58 -7.60 46.23
N GLN A 314 -4.45 -7.39 45.23
CA GLN A 314 -5.28 -6.19 45.13
C GLN A 314 -6.26 -6.07 46.31
N HIS A 315 -6.98 -7.14 46.63
CA HIS A 315 -7.86 -7.16 47.80
C HIS A 315 -7.12 -6.89 49.12
N ALA A 316 -5.88 -7.37 49.26
CA ALA A 316 -5.08 -7.14 50.46
C ALA A 316 -4.70 -5.66 50.66
N VAL A 317 -4.33 -4.95 49.58
CA VAL A 317 -3.98 -3.52 49.66
C VAL A 317 -5.22 -2.64 49.76
N ASP A 318 -6.33 -3.01 49.12
CA ASP A 318 -7.60 -2.26 49.20
C ASP A 318 -8.15 -2.25 50.64
N GLY A 319 -7.86 -3.27 51.43
CA GLY A 319 -8.23 -3.35 52.85
C GLY A 319 -7.38 -2.48 53.78
N GLN A 320 -6.31 -1.83 53.30
CA GLN A 320 -5.44 -0.99 54.12
C GLN A 320 -5.98 0.45 54.21
N GLY A 321 -6.00 1.02 55.42
CA GLY A 321 -6.48 2.39 55.67
C GLY A 321 -5.56 3.52 55.19
N GLY A 322 -4.39 3.18 54.64
CA GLY A 322 -3.42 4.14 54.08
C GLY A 322 -2.79 3.60 52.80
N LYS A 323 -1.96 4.42 52.15
CA LYS A 323 -1.30 4.06 50.89
C LYS A 323 -0.43 2.81 51.06
N ALA A 324 -0.73 1.78 50.28
CA ALA A 324 -0.08 0.49 50.32
C ALA A 324 0.24 0.02 48.90
N MET A 325 1.39 -0.63 48.76
CA MET A 325 1.81 -1.32 47.54
C MET A 325 2.32 -2.72 47.92
N LEU A 326 1.93 -3.72 47.13
CA LEU A 326 2.33 -5.10 47.32
C LEU A 326 2.88 -5.65 46.00
N VAL A 327 4.04 -6.28 46.07
CA VAL A 327 4.65 -7.00 44.94
C VAL A 327 4.87 -8.44 45.36
N VAL A 328 4.37 -9.38 44.57
CA VAL A 328 4.52 -10.82 44.81
C VAL A 328 5.49 -11.39 43.79
N ILE A 329 6.54 -12.07 44.28
CA ILE A 329 7.64 -12.60 43.47
C ILE A 329 7.76 -14.10 43.74
N LYS A 330 7.98 -14.89 42.70
CA LYS A 330 8.35 -16.31 42.81
C LYS A 330 9.87 -16.44 42.97
N PRO A 331 10.39 -16.78 44.17
CA PRO A 331 11.82 -16.66 44.45
C PRO A 331 12.71 -17.55 43.56
N SER A 332 12.21 -18.71 43.13
CA SER A 332 12.99 -19.65 42.32
C SER A 332 13.27 -19.16 40.89
N THR A 333 12.43 -18.28 40.36
CA THR A 333 12.49 -17.81 38.96
C THR A 333 12.69 -16.31 38.85
N GLY A 334 12.44 -15.54 39.92
CA GLY A 334 12.41 -14.08 39.90
C GLY A 334 11.16 -13.50 39.22
N GLU A 335 10.21 -14.35 38.84
CA GLU A 335 8.96 -13.94 38.19
C GLU A 335 8.11 -13.08 39.12
N ILE A 336 7.56 -11.99 38.58
CA ILE A 336 6.58 -11.15 39.30
C ILE A 336 5.20 -11.72 39.03
N LEU A 337 4.55 -12.22 40.09
CA LEU A 337 3.21 -12.82 40.04
C LEU A 337 2.11 -11.80 40.27
N ALA A 338 2.39 -10.72 41.01
CA ALA A 338 1.44 -9.63 41.24
C ALA A 338 2.12 -8.30 41.56
N ILE A 339 1.50 -7.19 41.15
CA ILE A 339 1.78 -5.82 41.56
C ILE A 339 0.45 -5.14 41.85
N ALA A 340 0.20 -4.80 43.11
CA ALA A 340 -1.04 -4.18 43.56
C ALA A 340 -0.76 -2.90 44.34
N GLN A 341 -1.66 -1.92 44.22
CA GLN A 341 -1.62 -0.69 44.99
C GLN A 341 -3.04 -0.16 45.23
N ASN A 342 -3.27 0.52 46.35
CA ASN A 342 -4.51 1.27 46.59
C ASN A 342 -4.33 2.77 46.29
N ALA A 343 -5.45 3.51 46.28
CA ALA A 343 -5.48 4.95 46.02
C ALA A 343 -5.08 5.78 47.25
#